data_AF-T1B091-F1
#
_entry.id   AF-T1B091-F1
#
_cell.length_a   1.000
_cell.length_b   1.000
_cell.length_c   1.000
_cell.angle_alpha   90.00
_cell.angle_beta   90.00
_cell.angle_gamma   90.00
#
_symmetry.space_group_name_H-M   'P 1'
#
loop_
_entity.id
_entity.type
_entity.pdbx_description
1 polymer ?
#
loop_
_entity_poly.entity_id
_entity_poly.type
_entity_poly.pdbx_seq_one_letter_code
_entity_poly.pdbx_strand_id
1 'polypeptide(L)' 'DDAPAELHSPRITFDRFHVVAKANEAVDQVRRAESKTRPELKRSRYVWLKNEANLTVKQREKLTWLTRPSMQLKTARA' A
#
# COMPACT_ATOMS: atom_id res chain seq x y z
N ASP A 1 16.23 46.54 -26.59
CA ASP A 1 16.28 45.70 -25.39
C ASP A 1 15.14 44.71 -25.42
N ASP A 2 15.43 43.45 -25.75
CA ASP A 2 14.44 42.36 -25.74
C ASP A 2 15.02 41.26 -24.84
N ALA A 3 14.64 41.27 -23.56
CA ALA A 3 15.09 40.26 -22.59
C ALA A 3 14.22 39.01 -22.79
N PRO A 4 14.81 37.80 -22.92
CA PRO A 4 14.03 36.61 -23.18
C PRO A 4 13.18 36.28 -21.96
N ALA A 5 11.88 36.15 -22.17
CA ALA A 5 10.94 35.70 -21.16
C ALA A 5 11.42 34.35 -20.59
N GLU A 6 11.75 34.32 -19.30
CA GLU A 6 12.14 33.10 -18.60
C GLU A 6 11.00 32.07 -18.70
N LEU A 7 11.27 30.98 -19.39
CA LEU A 7 10.31 29.90 -19.56
C LEU A 7 10.16 29.15 -18.23
N HIS A 8 9.01 29.32 -17.58
CA HIS A 8 8.70 28.65 -16.32
C HIS A 8 8.73 27.12 -16.51
N SER A 9 9.77 26.48 -15.98
CA SER A 9 9.97 25.02 -16.09
C SER A 9 9.54 24.35 -14.78
N PRO A 10 8.30 23.82 -14.68
CA PRO A 10 7.84 23.20 -13.45
C PRO A 10 8.63 21.94 -13.15
N ARG A 11 9.13 21.83 -11.91
CA ARG A 11 9.81 20.65 -11.41
C ARG A 11 8.80 19.61 -10.95
N ILE A 12 8.87 18.41 -11.50
CA ILE A 12 8.06 17.28 -11.02
C ILE A 12 8.54 16.88 -9.63
N THR A 13 7.63 16.83 -8.67
CA THR A 13 7.86 16.39 -7.30
C THR A 13 6.88 15.31 -6.92
N PHE A 14 7.37 14.27 -6.23
CA PHE A 14 6.54 13.25 -5.60
C PHE A 14 6.53 13.48 -4.11
N ASP A 15 5.38 13.79 -3.53
CA ASP A 15 5.24 13.83 -2.09
C ASP A 15 5.00 12.42 -1.53
N ARG A 16 5.38 12.26 -0.26
CA ARG A 16 5.28 11.00 0.45
C ARG A 16 3.84 10.47 0.55
N PHE A 17 2.84 11.34 0.63
CA PHE A 17 1.45 10.90 0.79
C PHE A 17 0.95 10.22 -0.47
N HIS A 18 1.19 10.80 -1.64
CA HIS A 18 0.76 10.20 -2.91
C HIS A 18 1.51 8.90 -3.21
N VAL A 19 2.81 8.81 -2.87
CA VAL A 19 3.58 7.57 -3.03
C VAL A 19 2.99 6.44 -2.16
N VAL A 20 2.75 6.71 -0.87
CA VAL A 20 2.17 5.72 0.04
C VAL A 20 0.73 5.38 -0.35
N ALA A 21 -0.06 6.36 -0.79
CA ALA A 21 -1.42 6.12 -1.28
C ALA A 21 -1.44 5.17 -2.47
N LYS A 22 -0.51 5.35 -3.44
CA LYS A 22 -0.38 4.47 -4.60
C LYS A 22 0.10 3.07 -4.24
N ALA A 23 1.05 2.96 -3.30
CA ALA A 23 1.48 1.65 -2.77
C ALA A 23 0.31 0.92 -2.08
N ASN A 24 -0.44 1.61 -1.23
CA ASN A 24 -1.62 1.06 -0.56
C ASN A 24 -2.71 0.62 -1.54
N GLU A 25 -2.89 1.37 -2.63
CA GLU A 25 -3.81 1.02 -3.70
C GLU A 25 -3.40 -0.31 -4.36
N ALA A 26 -2.13 -0.45 -4.73
CA ALA A 26 -1.60 -1.67 -5.34
C ALA A 26 -1.78 -2.89 -4.43
N VAL A 27 -1.46 -2.77 -3.13
CA VAL A 27 -1.65 -3.85 -2.16
C VAL A 27 -3.13 -4.22 -2.01
N ASP A 28 -4.06 -3.25 -1.93
CA ASP A 28 -5.49 -3.56 -1.81
C ASP A 28 -6.05 -4.20 -3.09
N GLN A 29 -5.54 -3.84 -4.26
CA GLN A 29 -5.93 -4.47 -5.53
C GLN A 29 -5.54 -5.96 -5.55
N VAL A 30 -4.30 -6.30 -5.20
CA VAL A 30 -3.84 -7.69 -5.09
C VAL A 30 -4.66 -8.45 -4.05
N ARG A 31 -4.89 -7.85 -2.88
CA ARG A 31 -5.71 -8.44 -1.81
C ARG A 31 -7.14 -8.73 -2.27
N ARG A 32 -7.78 -7.82 -3.01
CA ARG A 32 -9.15 -8.01 -3.53
C ARG A 32 -9.23 -9.16 -4.51
N ALA A 33 -8.26 -9.27 -5.40
CA ALA A 33 -8.19 -10.37 -6.36
C ALA A 33 -7.96 -11.70 -5.65
N GLU A 34 -6.97 -11.76 -4.75
CA GLU A 34 -6.60 -12.98 -4.03
C GLU A 34 -7.64 -13.43 -3.00
N SER A 35 -8.37 -12.49 -2.37
CA SER A 35 -9.40 -12.82 -1.37
C SER A 35 -10.59 -13.62 -1.93
N LYS A 36 -10.73 -13.71 -3.26
CA LYS A 36 -11.76 -14.54 -3.91
C LYS A 36 -11.48 -16.03 -3.71
N THR A 37 -10.22 -16.43 -3.71
CA THR A 37 -9.78 -17.83 -3.55
C THR A 37 -9.19 -18.10 -2.17
N ARG A 38 -8.76 -17.04 -1.47
CA ARG A 38 -8.12 -17.13 -0.14
C ARG A 38 -9.01 -16.49 0.92
N PRO A 39 -9.92 -17.24 1.56
CA PRO A 39 -10.87 -16.69 2.54
C PRO A 39 -10.18 -16.05 3.74
N GLU A 40 -8.92 -16.40 4.01
CA GLU A 40 -8.10 -15.85 5.08
C GLU A 40 -7.85 -14.34 4.95
N LEU A 41 -7.90 -13.83 3.71
CA LEU A 41 -7.77 -12.41 3.39
C LEU A 41 -9.09 -11.63 3.55
N LYS A 42 -10.23 -12.30 3.76
CA LYS A 42 -11.50 -11.61 4.00
C LYS A 42 -11.38 -10.79 5.29
N ARG A 43 -11.94 -9.57 5.26
CA ARG A 43 -11.89 -8.62 6.38
C ARG A 43 -10.47 -8.27 6.87
N SER A 44 -9.44 -8.46 6.03
CA SER A 44 -8.04 -8.15 6.38
C SER A 44 -7.54 -6.79 5.86
N ARG A 45 -8.37 -6.00 5.15
CA ARG A 45 -7.94 -4.74 4.49
C ARG A 45 -7.07 -3.84 5.38
N TYR A 46 -7.54 -3.48 6.56
CA TYR A 46 -6.82 -2.56 7.45
C TYR A 46 -5.59 -3.16 8.12
N VAL A 47 -5.41 -4.48 8.04
CA VAL A 47 -4.18 -5.15 8.48
C VAL A 47 -3.01 -4.81 7.55
N TRP A 48 -3.31 -4.54 6.26
CA TRP A 48 -2.31 -4.21 5.23
C TRP A 48 -2.10 -2.70 5.04
N LEU A 49 -3.15 -1.89 5.19
CA LEU A 49 -3.12 -0.48 4.77
C LEU A 49 -2.82 0.52 5.89
N LYS A 50 -2.87 0.08 7.16
CA LYS A 50 -2.56 0.95 8.30
C LYS A 50 -1.06 0.95 8.57
N ASN A 51 -0.56 2.08 9.06
CA ASN A 51 0.76 2.15 9.67
C ASN A 51 0.85 1.16 10.84
N GLU A 52 2.02 0.51 11.00
CA GLU A 52 2.25 -0.50 12.02
C GLU A 52 1.99 0.00 13.46
N ALA A 53 2.32 1.27 13.71
CA ALA A 53 2.04 1.95 14.98
C ALA A 53 0.53 2.10 15.29
N ASN A 54 -0.31 2.13 14.24
CA ASN A 54 -1.77 2.30 14.34
C ASN A 54 -2.55 0.98 14.28
N LEU A 55 -1.85 -0.16 14.25
CA LEU A 55 -2.47 -1.48 14.32
C LEU A 55 -2.85 -1.79 15.77
N THR A 56 -4.07 -2.30 15.97
CA THR A 56 -4.41 -2.91 17.25
C THR A 56 -3.66 -4.23 17.43
N VAL A 57 -3.57 -4.71 18.68
CA VAL A 57 -2.92 -6.00 18.99
C VAL A 57 -3.45 -7.13 18.12
N LYS A 58 -4.79 -7.26 18.01
CA LYS A 58 -5.44 -8.27 17.16
C LYS A 58 -5.09 -8.11 15.66
N GLN A 59 -4.94 -6.88 15.18
CA GLN A 59 -4.55 -6.64 13.79
C GLN A 59 -3.09 -7.04 13.56
N ARG A 60 -2.20 -6.76 14.51
CA ARG A 60 -0.78 -7.16 14.44
C ARG A 60 -0.64 -8.67 14.45
N GLU A 61 -1.33 -9.37 15.34
CA GLU A 61 -1.35 -10.85 15.38
C GLU A 61 -1.86 -11.43 14.04
N LYS A 62 -2.93 -10.84 13.49
CA LYS A 62 -3.46 -11.26 12.20
C LYS A 62 -2.46 -11.01 11.07
N LEU A 63 -1.75 -9.88 11.08
CA LEU A 63 -0.69 -9.59 10.11
C LEU A 63 0.41 -10.64 10.20
N THR A 64 0.95 -10.87 11.40
CA THR A 64 1.99 -11.87 11.65
C THR A 64 1.55 -13.25 11.14
N TRP A 65 0.31 -13.65 11.40
CA TRP A 65 -0.21 -14.93 10.93
C TRP A 65 -0.33 -15.02 9.41
N LEU A 66 -0.74 -13.93 8.75
CA LEU A 66 -0.89 -13.83 7.29
C LEU A 66 0.45 -13.79 6.56
N THR A 67 1.49 -13.19 7.16
CA THR A 67 2.81 -13.02 6.53
C THR A 67 3.74 -14.22 6.72
N ARG A 68 3.30 -15.27 7.40
CA ARG A 68 4.13 -16.48 7.60
C ARG A 68 4.50 -17.13 6.26
N PRO A 69 5.70 -17.71 6.15
CA PRO A 69 6.15 -18.37 4.91
C PRO A 69 5.21 -19.48 4.41
N SER A 70 4.52 -20.18 5.32
CA SER A 70 3.54 -21.21 4.95
C SER A 70 2.31 -20.66 4.22
N MET A 71 2.00 -19.37 4.39
CA MET A 71 0.82 -18.76 3.75
C MET A 71 1.06 -18.46 2.28
N GLN A 72 2.28 -18.09 1.86
CA GLN A 72 2.60 -17.76 0.45
C GLN A 72 1.59 -16.79 -0.20
N LEU A 73 1.08 -15.80 0.54
CA LEU A 73 0.13 -14.83 -0.02
C LEU A 73 0.82 -13.96 -1.06
N LYS A 74 0.14 -13.68 -2.18
CA LYS A 74 0.57 -12.66 -3.14
C LYS A 74 0.47 -11.27 -2.52
N THR A 75 -0.58 -11.04 -1.73
CA THR A 75 -0.82 -9.81 -0.98
C THR A 75 0.36 -9.44 -0.06
N ALA A 76 1.01 -10.43 0.56
CA ALA A 76 2.14 -10.19 1.45
C ALA A 76 3.44 -9.81 0.73
N ARG A 77 3.49 -10.00 -0.60
CA ARG A 77 4.65 -9.78 -1.47
C ARG A 77 4.42 -8.65 -2.48
N ALA A 78 3.24 -8.02 -2.43
CA ALA A 78 2.82 -6.96 -3.32
C ALA A 78 3.41 -5.61 -2.91
#